data_AF-A0A3G3DYQ8-F1
#
_entry.id   AF-A0A3G3DYQ8-F1
#
_cell.length_a   1.000
_cell.length_b   1.000
_cell.length_c   1.000
_cell.angle_alpha   90.00
_cell.angle_beta   90.00
_cell.angle_gamma   90.00
#
_symmetry.space_group_name_H-M   'P 1'
#
loop_
_entity.id
_entity.type
_entity.pdbx_description
1 polymer ?
#
loop_
_entity_poly.entity_id
_entity_poly.type
_entity_poly.pdbx_seq_one_letter_code
_entity_poly.pdbx_strand_id
1 'polypeptide(L)'
;MAAVGMVQKLNTPMNLEFYASNLYLHLSEWCSEHSLTGTATFLRTQAQGNVTQMMRMFNFMKNAGATPIVKAIDVPGEELCSLEELFQKTLEDYQQRASTLSRLADEAKALNDASTLDFLHTLEKEQQQDGVLLQTILEEVRSAKRAGLCLAQTDQHLLNVVTYQHH
;
A
#
# COMPACT_ATOMS: atom_id res chain seq x y z
N MET A 1 -8.52 21.70 17.73
CA MET A 1 -7.42 21.97 16.77
C MET A 1 -6.43 20.82 16.88
N ALA A 2 -5.95 20.31 15.75
CA ALA A 2 -4.93 19.27 15.75
C ALA A 2 -3.63 19.79 16.37
N ALA A 3 -2.94 18.96 17.16
CA ALA A 3 -1.69 19.36 17.79
C ALA A 3 -0.58 19.36 16.73
N VAL A 4 0.08 20.51 16.50
CA VAL A 4 1.11 20.65 15.44
C VAL A 4 2.18 19.55 15.51
N GLY A 5 2.61 19.18 16.73
CA GLY A 5 3.56 18.09 16.94
C GLY A 5 3.03 16.71 16.54
N MET A 6 1.74 16.45 16.71
CA MET A 6 1.10 15.19 16.30
C MET A 6 0.95 15.12 14.78
N VAL A 7 0.47 16.21 14.18
CA VAL A 7 0.33 16.33 12.73
C VAL A 7 1.68 16.18 12.02
N GLN A 8 2.77 16.72 12.58
CA GLN A 8 4.10 16.59 11.98
C GLN A 8 4.55 15.12 11.85
N LYS A 9 4.06 14.22 12.72
CA LYS A 9 4.38 12.78 12.66
C LYS A 9 3.75 12.08 11.45
N LEU A 10 2.75 12.68 10.79
CA LEU A 10 2.18 12.18 9.53
C LEU A 10 3.18 12.15 8.38
N ASN A 11 4.32 12.85 8.49
CA ASN A 11 5.41 12.71 7.52
C ASN A 11 5.86 11.25 7.34
N THR A 12 5.87 10.46 8.41
CA THR A 12 6.31 9.06 8.32
C THR A 12 5.36 8.23 7.45
N PRO A 13 4.07 8.07 7.78
CA PRO A 13 3.14 7.32 6.93
C PRO A 13 2.99 7.95 5.53
N MET A 14 3.02 9.28 5.39
CA MET A 14 2.98 9.94 4.08
C MET A 14 4.13 9.50 3.17
N ASN A 15 5.36 9.42 3.68
CA ASN A 15 6.49 8.96 2.89
C ASN A 15 6.47 7.43 2.68
N LEU A 16 5.90 6.65 3.59
CA LEU A 16 5.70 5.21 3.36
C LEU A 16 4.72 4.95 2.23
N GLU A 17 3.63 5.71 2.11
CA GLU A 17 2.73 5.61 0.96
C GLU A 17 3.44 5.98 -0.35
N PHE A 18 4.27 7.01 -0.33
CA PHE A 18 5.02 7.40 -1.52
C PHE A 18 6.06 6.33 -1.91
N TYR A 19 6.75 5.74 -0.93
CA TYR A 19 7.63 4.59 -1.14
C TYR A 19 6.88 3.41 -1.73
N ALA A 20 5.75 3.01 -1.14
CA ALA A 20 4.92 1.90 -1.59
C ALA A 20 4.44 2.09 -3.03
N SER A 21 4.10 3.32 -3.42
CA SER A 21 3.77 3.64 -4.82
C SER A 21 4.92 3.30 -5.78
N ASN A 22 6.14 3.73 -5.45
CA ASN A 22 7.31 3.49 -6.30
C ASN A 22 7.72 2.02 -6.31
N LEU A 23 7.63 1.34 -5.16
CA LEU A 23 7.80 -0.11 -5.07
C LEU A 23 6.84 -0.81 -6.03
N TYR A 24 5.54 -0.49 -5.97
CA TYR A 24 4.54 -1.16 -6.80
C TYR A 24 4.69 -0.87 -8.30
N LEU A 25 5.19 0.32 -8.67
CA LEU A 25 5.57 0.61 -10.05
C LEU A 25 6.76 -0.25 -10.52
N HIS A 26 7.77 -0.46 -9.67
CA HIS A 26 8.89 -1.34 -9.98
C HIS A 26 8.46 -2.81 -10.10
N LEU A 27 7.60 -3.28 -9.20
CA LEU A 27 7.00 -4.61 -9.29
C LEU A 27 6.17 -4.77 -10.58
N SER A 28 5.45 -3.72 -10.99
CA SER A 28 4.66 -3.71 -12.24
C SER A 28 5.54 -3.78 -13.48
N GLU A 29 6.71 -3.14 -13.46
CA GLU A 29 7.73 -3.24 -14.51
C GLU A 29 8.21 -4.68 -14.66
N TRP A 30 8.60 -5.33 -13.56
CA TRP A 30 8.99 -6.75 -13.57
C TRP A 30 7.87 -7.65 -14.13
N CYS A 31 6.61 -7.43 -13.73
CA CYS A 31 5.48 -8.15 -14.30
C CYS A 31 5.35 -7.93 -15.81
N SER A 32 5.62 -6.73 -16.30
CA SER A 32 5.53 -6.39 -17.72
C SER A 32 6.61 -7.10 -18.54
N GLU A 33 7.84 -7.20 -18.02
CA GLU A 33 8.93 -7.98 -18.63
C GLU A 33 8.59 -9.46 -18.78
N HIS A 34 7.77 -9.98 -17.86
CA HIS A 34 7.30 -11.37 -17.84
C HIS A 34 5.96 -11.58 -18.55
N SER A 35 5.44 -10.56 -19.26
CA SER A 35 4.12 -10.58 -19.93
C SER A 35 2.92 -10.85 -18.99
N LEU A 36 3.03 -10.51 -17.71
CA LEU A 36 2.00 -10.64 -16.67
C LEU A 36 1.16 -9.36 -16.60
N THR A 37 0.45 -9.07 -17.69
CA THR A 37 -0.24 -7.79 -17.91
C THR A 37 -1.33 -7.50 -16.87
N GLY A 38 -1.98 -8.53 -16.34
CA GLY A 38 -3.04 -8.38 -15.35
C GLY A 38 -2.51 -7.89 -14.01
N THR A 39 -1.50 -8.59 -13.50
CA THR A 39 -0.80 -8.24 -12.27
C THR A 39 -0.10 -6.88 -12.41
N ALA A 40 0.53 -6.61 -13.55
CA ALA A 40 1.14 -5.32 -13.83
C ALA A 40 0.12 -4.16 -13.71
N THR A 41 -1.08 -4.35 -14.25
CA THR A 41 -2.16 -3.35 -14.19
C THR A 41 -2.67 -3.17 -12.76
N PHE A 42 -2.91 -4.28 -12.05
CA PHE A 42 -3.29 -4.26 -10.63
C PHE A 42 -2.31 -3.43 -9.79
N LEU A 43 -1.01 -3.70 -9.93
CA LEU A 43 0.04 -3.00 -9.18
C LEU A 43 0.08 -1.49 -9.50
N ARG A 44 -0.13 -1.08 -10.76
CA ARG A 44 -0.22 0.35 -11.12
C ARG A 44 -1.43 1.03 -10.47
N THR A 45 -2.57 0.36 -10.43
CA THR A 45 -3.77 0.87 -9.75
C THR A 45 -3.50 1.05 -8.25
N GLN A 46 -2.87 0.06 -7.61
CA GLN A 46 -2.47 0.15 -6.21
C GLN A 46 -1.45 1.29 -5.98
N ALA A 47 -0.47 1.45 -6.88
CA ALA A 47 0.50 2.54 -6.81
C ALA A 47 -0.17 3.93 -6.87
N GLN A 48 -1.20 4.09 -7.72
CA GLN A 48 -1.99 5.32 -7.80
C GLN A 48 -2.81 5.57 -6.52
N GLY A 49 -3.37 4.50 -5.93
CA GLY A 49 -4.02 4.55 -4.63
C GLY A 49 -3.10 5.10 -3.54
N ASN A 50 -1.87 4.58 -3.45
CA ASN A 50 -0.88 5.04 -2.47
C ASN A 50 -0.50 6.52 -2.67
N VAL A 51 -0.34 7.00 -3.92
CA VAL A 51 -0.14 8.46 -4.17
C VAL A 51 -1.32 9.28 -3.66
N THR A 52 -2.54 8.78 -3.85
CA THR A 52 -3.75 9.46 -3.36
C THR A 52 -3.74 9.58 -1.84
N GLN A 53 -3.37 8.52 -1.12
CA GLN A 53 -3.24 8.53 0.34
C GLN A 53 -2.14 9.48 0.82
N MET A 54 -0.97 9.46 0.16
CA MET A 54 0.10 10.42 0.42
C MET A 54 -0.38 11.87 0.27
N MET A 55 -1.08 12.19 -0.81
CA MET A 55 -1.57 13.55 -1.07
C MET A 55 -2.66 13.98 -0.07
N ARG A 56 -3.51 13.05 0.40
CA ARG A 56 -4.48 13.33 1.46
C ARG A 56 -3.79 13.68 2.77
N MET A 57 -2.76 12.94 3.17
CA MET A 57 -1.95 13.26 4.36
C MET A 57 -1.26 14.61 4.22
N PHE A 58 -0.64 14.87 3.05
CA PHE A 58 -0.01 16.14 2.75
C PHE A 58 -0.98 17.33 2.94
N ASN A 59 -2.19 17.22 2.38
CA ASN A 59 -3.21 18.25 2.47
C ASN A 59 -3.74 18.43 3.90
N PHE A 60 -3.98 17.33 4.63
CA PHE A 60 -4.38 17.39 6.03
C PHE A 60 -3.33 18.14 6.88
N MET A 61 -2.05 17.82 6.68
CA MET A 61 -0.94 18.50 7.35
C MET A 61 -0.90 20.00 7.03
N LYS A 62 -1.04 20.38 5.76
CA LYS A 62 -1.08 21.79 5.35
C LYS A 62 -2.24 22.54 5.99
N ASN A 63 -3.43 21.94 6.00
CA ASN A 63 -4.63 22.55 6.57
C ASN A 63 -4.51 22.74 8.10
N ALA A 64 -3.78 21.87 8.78
CA ALA A 64 -3.46 21.99 10.20
C ALA A 64 -2.26 22.92 10.50
N GLY A 65 -1.67 23.57 9.48
CA GLY A 65 -0.55 24.50 9.64
C GLY A 65 0.82 23.83 9.83
N ALA A 66 0.93 22.52 9.61
CA ALA A 66 2.20 21.79 9.64
C ALA A 66 2.94 21.87 8.30
N THR A 67 4.23 21.50 8.30
CA THR A 67 5.06 21.47 7.09
C THR A 67 5.30 20.02 6.67
N PRO A 68 4.63 19.53 5.61
CA PRO A 68 4.94 18.24 5.00
C PRO A 68 6.35 18.25 4.40
N ILE A 69 7.07 17.15 4.58
CA ILE A 69 8.42 16.92 4.10
C ILE A 69 8.37 15.63 3.27
N VAL A 70 8.46 15.78 1.95
CA VAL A 70 8.59 14.66 1.03
C VAL A 70 10.07 14.32 0.90
N LYS A 71 10.42 13.08 1.17
CA LYS A 71 11.80 12.58 1.10
C LYS A 71 12.09 11.99 -0.27
N ALA A 72 13.37 11.96 -0.64
CA ALA A 72 13.82 11.15 -1.75
C ALA A 72 13.51 9.67 -1.47
N ILE A 73 13.13 8.96 -2.51
CA ILE A 73 12.84 7.52 -2.46
C ILE A 73 14.05 6.78 -2.99
N ASP A 74 14.42 5.73 -2.27
CA ASP A 74 15.34 4.71 -2.72
C ASP A 74 14.58 3.38 -2.73
N VAL A 75 14.17 2.93 -3.91
CA VAL A 75 13.57 1.59 -4.07
C VAL A 75 14.71 0.65 -4.43
N PRO A 76 15.04 -0.33 -3.56
CA PRO A 76 16.11 -1.27 -3.86
C PRO A 76 15.73 -2.11 -5.09
N GLY A 77 16.63 -2.16 -6.06
CA GLY A 77 16.53 -3.04 -7.22
C GLY A 77 16.90 -4.46 -6.82
N GLU A 78 15.98 -5.16 -6.16
CA GLU A 78 16.14 -6.57 -5.81
C GLU A 78 15.64 -7.46 -6.95
N GLU A 79 16.39 -8.52 -7.24
CA GLU A 79 15.98 -9.53 -8.22
C GLU A 79 14.77 -10.31 -7.69
N LEU A 80 13.65 -10.20 -8.39
CA LEU A 80 12.43 -10.97 -8.11
C LEU A 80 12.43 -12.28 -8.89
N CYS A 81 12.16 -13.39 -8.20
CA CYS A 81 12.20 -14.73 -8.79
C CYS A 81 10.80 -15.32 -9.05
N SER A 82 9.73 -14.78 -8.44
CA SER A 82 8.37 -15.33 -8.59
C SER A 82 7.25 -14.36 -8.22
N LEU A 83 6.02 -14.65 -8.69
CA LEU A 83 4.81 -13.96 -8.25
C LEU A 83 4.55 -14.11 -6.74
N GLU A 84 4.90 -15.26 -6.16
CA GLU A 84 4.72 -15.47 -4.71
C GLU A 84 5.60 -14.50 -3.91
N GLU A 85 6.87 -14.35 -4.31
CA GLU A 85 7.80 -13.41 -3.70
C GLU A 85 7.33 -11.96 -3.88
N LEU A 86 6.86 -11.61 -5.09
CA LEU A 86 6.29 -10.30 -5.37
C LEU A 86 5.14 -9.97 -4.42
N PHE A 87 4.14 -10.85 -4.32
CA PHE A 87 2.97 -10.57 -3.47
C PHE A 87 3.29 -10.66 -1.98
N GLN A 88 4.25 -11.49 -1.58
CA GLN A 88 4.79 -11.50 -0.22
C GLN A 88 5.38 -10.13 0.15
N LYS A 89 6.19 -9.53 -0.73
CA LYS A 89 6.73 -8.17 -0.54
C LYS A 89 5.63 -7.10 -0.46
N THR A 90 4.60 -7.18 -1.33
CA THR A 90 3.48 -6.23 -1.25
C THR A 90 2.71 -6.33 0.08
N LEU A 91 2.55 -7.55 0.60
CA LEU A 91 1.86 -7.78 1.86
C LEU A 91 2.69 -7.28 3.05
N GLU A 92 4.01 -7.48 3.03
CA GLU A 92 4.93 -6.97 4.05
C GLU A 92 4.95 -5.44 4.11
N ASP A 93 5.03 -4.77 2.95
CA ASP A 93 4.93 -3.31 2.85
C ASP A 93 3.59 -2.80 3.42
N TYR A 94 2.48 -3.43 3.03
CA TYR A 94 1.16 -3.11 3.56
C TYR A 94 1.11 -3.27 5.09
N GLN A 95 1.62 -4.36 5.65
CA GLN A 95 1.62 -4.61 7.10
C GLN A 95 2.44 -3.56 7.85
N GLN A 96 3.57 -3.12 7.29
CA GLN A 96 4.38 -2.04 7.84
C GLN A 96 3.59 -0.71 7.85
N ARG A 97 2.88 -0.39 6.76
CA ARG A 97 2.07 0.83 6.68
C ARG A 97 0.89 0.80 7.65
N ALA A 98 0.15 -0.31 7.69
CA ALA A 98 -0.99 -0.49 8.58
C ALA A 98 -0.59 -0.40 10.06
N SER A 99 0.49 -1.07 10.46
CA SER A 99 1.00 -0.98 11.84
C SER A 99 1.51 0.43 12.19
N THR A 100 2.07 1.16 11.22
CA THR A 100 2.51 2.53 11.41
C THR A 100 1.32 3.47 11.66
N LEU A 101 0.22 3.32 10.91
CA LEU A 101 -1.00 4.09 11.13
C LEU A 101 -1.61 3.77 12.50
N SER A 102 -1.74 2.49 12.85
CA SER A 102 -2.30 2.04 14.13
C SER A 102 -1.55 2.60 15.33
N ARG A 103 -0.21 2.53 15.31
CA ARG A 103 0.61 3.15 16.36
C ARG A 103 0.41 4.66 16.43
N LEU A 104 0.26 5.33 15.28
CA LEU A 104 0.04 6.76 15.24
C LEU A 104 -1.35 7.16 15.76
N ALA A 105 -2.36 6.32 15.53
CA ALA A 105 -3.71 6.49 16.08
C ALA A 105 -3.71 6.36 17.60
N ASP A 106 -3.00 5.36 18.15
CA ASP A 106 -2.82 5.21 19.59
C ASP A 106 -2.13 6.43 20.22
N GLU A 107 -1.11 6.98 19.56
CA GLU A 107 -0.44 8.21 19.99
C GLU A 107 -1.37 9.43 19.95
N ALA A 108 -2.16 9.60 18.87
CA ALA A 108 -3.14 10.68 18.75
C ALA A 108 -4.19 10.61 19.88
N LYS A 109 -4.67 9.40 20.16
CA LYS A 109 -5.62 9.12 21.23
C LYS A 109 -5.04 9.45 22.60
N ALA A 110 -3.81 9.03 22.90
CA ALA A 110 -3.13 9.33 24.16
C ALA A 110 -2.92 10.84 24.38
N LEU A 111 -2.74 11.60 23.31
CA LEU A 111 -2.59 13.06 23.33
C LEU A 111 -3.92 13.82 23.26
N ASN A 112 -5.06 13.11 23.23
CA ASN A 112 -6.40 13.70 23.05
C ASN A 112 -6.53 14.56 21.77
N ASP A 113 -5.79 14.22 20.70
CA ASP A 113 -5.92 14.88 19.40
C ASP A 113 -7.02 14.19 18.57
N ALA A 114 -8.27 14.53 18.86
CA ALA A 114 -9.43 13.97 18.18
C ALA A 114 -9.41 14.19 16.66
N SER A 115 -8.92 15.35 16.21
CA SER A 115 -8.90 15.69 14.78
C SER A 115 -7.94 14.80 13.99
N THR A 116 -6.74 14.56 14.54
CA THR A 116 -5.78 13.65 13.89
C THR A 116 -6.24 12.20 14.01
N LEU A 117 -6.84 11.82 15.15
CA LEU A 117 -7.38 10.48 15.36
C LEU A 117 -8.48 10.12 14.34
N ASP A 118 -9.46 11.01 14.14
CA ASP A 118 -10.55 10.79 13.18
C ASP A 118 -10.03 10.66 11.73
N PHE A 119 -9.02 11.45 11.39
CA PHE A 119 -8.35 11.35 10.09
C PHE A 119 -7.64 10.00 9.92
N LEU A 120 -6.91 9.54 10.94
CA LEU A 120 -6.21 8.26 10.92
C LEU A 120 -7.17 7.07 10.81
N HIS A 121 -8.26 7.06 11.57
CA HIS A 121 -9.28 6.01 11.45
C HIS A 121 -9.89 5.94 10.05
N THR A 122 -10.01 7.07 9.35
CA THR A 122 -10.48 7.08 7.96
C THR A 122 -9.50 6.37 7.04
N LEU A 123 -8.20 6.61 7.19
CA LEU A 123 -7.15 5.94 6.41
C LEU A 123 -7.07 4.44 6.74
N GLU A 124 -7.14 4.06 8.01
CA GLU A 124 -7.11 2.66 8.45
C GLU A 124 -8.27 1.85 7.89
N LYS A 125 -9.48 2.43 7.87
CA LYS A 125 -10.67 1.77 7.33
C LYS A 125 -10.50 1.45 5.84
N GLU A 126 -9.87 2.34 5.09
CA GLU A 126 -9.60 2.13 3.66
C GLU A 126 -8.49 1.08 3.47
N GLN A 127 -7.39 1.19 4.21
CA GLN A 127 -6.30 0.20 4.16
C GLN A 127 -6.76 -1.22 4.54
N GLN A 128 -7.75 -1.36 5.43
CA GLN A 128 -8.28 -2.68 5.81
C GLN A 128 -8.76 -3.49 4.59
N GLN A 129 -9.35 -2.82 3.59
CA GLN A 129 -9.80 -3.49 2.35
C GLN A 129 -8.60 -3.95 1.52
N ASP A 130 -7.57 -3.12 1.40
CA ASP A 130 -6.33 -3.47 0.68
C ASP A 130 -5.66 -4.70 1.31
N GLY A 131 -5.61 -4.77 2.64
CA GLY A 131 -5.03 -5.92 3.35
C GLY A 131 -5.72 -7.24 3.07
N VAL A 132 -7.06 -7.24 3.05
CA VAL A 132 -7.85 -8.44 2.71
C VAL A 132 -7.57 -8.86 1.27
N LEU A 133 -7.58 -7.91 0.33
CA LEU A 133 -7.30 -8.18 -1.08
C LEU A 133 -5.90 -8.77 -1.30
N LEU A 134 -4.85 -8.16 -0.72
CA LEU A 134 -3.48 -8.65 -0.83
C LEU A 134 -3.31 -10.04 -0.21
N GLN A 135 -3.93 -10.29 0.94
CA GLN A 135 -3.91 -11.62 1.59
C GLN A 135 -4.59 -12.68 0.70
N THR A 136 -5.75 -12.35 0.11
CA THR A 136 -6.45 -13.23 -0.83
C THR A 136 -5.59 -13.52 -2.05
N ILE A 137 -5.02 -12.51 -2.69
CA ILE A 137 -4.17 -12.68 -3.87
C ILE A 137 -2.98 -13.59 -3.56
N LEU A 138 -2.29 -13.38 -2.44
CA LEU A 138 -1.14 -14.21 -2.06
C LEU A 138 -1.53 -15.69 -1.88
N GLU A 139 -2.69 -15.98 -1.29
CA GLU A 139 -3.15 -17.37 -1.16
C GLU A 139 -3.54 -17.96 -2.53
N GLU A 140 -4.15 -17.19 -3.41
CA GLU A 140 -4.45 -17.62 -4.79
C GLU A 140 -3.18 -17.93 -5.59
N VAL A 141 -2.14 -17.11 -5.44
CA VAL A 141 -0.81 -17.37 -6.04
C VAL A 141 -0.22 -18.68 -5.52
N ARG A 142 -0.28 -18.90 -4.20
CA ARG A 142 0.19 -20.15 -3.57
C ARG A 142 -0.61 -21.36 -4.04
N SER A 143 -1.93 -21.21 -4.16
CA SER A 143 -2.84 -22.24 -4.67
C SER A 143 -2.50 -22.61 -6.11
N ALA A 144 -2.35 -21.61 -6.99
CA ALA A 144 -1.96 -21.79 -8.38
C ALA A 144 -0.61 -22.52 -8.53
N LYS A 145 0.38 -22.15 -7.70
CA LYS A 145 1.69 -22.83 -7.64
C LYS A 145 1.56 -24.29 -7.23
N ARG A 146 0.76 -24.61 -6.20
CA ARG A 146 0.50 -26.00 -5.77
C ARG A 146 -0.23 -26.81 -6.86
N ALA A 147 -1.08 -26.16 -7.65
CA ALA A 147 -1.78 -26.76 -8.79
C ALA A 147 -0.88 -26.92 -10.04
N GLY A 148 0.36 -26.43 -10.01
CA GLY A 148 1.30 -26.53 -11.12
C GLY A 148 1.00 -25.56 -12.28
N LEU A 149 0.23 -24.49 -12.02
CA LEU A 149 -0.04 -23.46 -13.03
C LEU A 149 1.22 -22.65 -13.34
N CYS A 150 1.41 -22.32 -14.62
CA CYS A 150 2.50 -21.44 -15.03
C CYS A 150 2.16 -19.97 -14.74
N LEU A 151 3.15 -19.07 -14.81
CA LEU A 151 2.99 -17.65 -14.50
C LEU A 151 1.85 -16.98 -15.28
N ALA A 152 1.72 -17.25 -16.58
CA ALA A 152 0.67 -16.68 -17.41
C ALA A 152 -0.74 -17.17 -17.02
N GLN A 153 -0.87 -18.43 -16.62
CA GLN A 153 -2.15 -18.98 -16.13
C GLN A 153 -2.52 -18.37 -14.78
N THR A 154 -1.54 -18.21 -13.89
CA THR A 154 -1.73 -17.56 -12.59
C THR A 154 -2.14 -16.10 -12.77
N ASP A 155 -1.50 -15.34 -13.65
CA ASP A 155 -1.85 -13.93 -13.94
C ASP A 155 -3.32 -13.78 -14.39
N GLN A 156 -3.74 -14.64 -15.32
CA GLN A 156 -5.13 -14.64 -15.80
C GLN A 156 -6.13 -15.01 -14.70
N HIS A 157 -5.76 -15.92 -13.79
CA HIS A 157 -6.58 -16.28 -12.65
C HIS A 157 -6.75 -15.10 -11.67
N LEU A 158 -5.66 -14.39 -11.38
CA LEU A 158 -5.67 -13.23 -10.50
C LEU A 158 -6.52 -12.06 -11.02
N LEU A 159 -6.55 -11.85 -12.34
CA LEU A 159 -7.42 -10.85 -12.96
C LEU A 159 -8.89 -11.04 -12.58
N ASN A 160 -9.36 -12.28 -12.54
CA ASN A 160 -10.73 -12.57 -12.15
C ASN A 160 -10.96 -12.18 -10.69
N VAL A 161 -10.06 -12.59 -9.80
CA VAL A 161 -10.14 -12.30 -8.35
C VAL A 161 -10.19 -10.79 -8.08
N VAL A 162 -9.32 -10.02 -8.73
CA VAL A 162 -9.26 -8.56 -8.58
C VAL A 162 -10.54 -7.89 -9.11
N THR A 163 -11.07 -8.36 -10.24
CA THR A 163 -12.27 -7.76 -10.86
C THR A 163 -13.53 -8.04 -10.02
N TYR A 164 -13.64 -9.21 -9.41
CA TYR A 164 -14.80 -9.57 -8.57
C TYR A 164 -14.88 -8.82 -7.24
N GLN A 165 -13.77 -8.29 -6.71
CA GLN A 165 -13.79 -7.52 -5.46
C GLN A 165 -14.24 -6.04 -5.63
N HIS A 166 -14.40 -5.57 -6.87
CA HIS A 166 -14.92 -4.23 -7.18
C HIS A 166 -16.44 -4.18 -7.43
N HIS A 167 -17.16 -5.28 -7.20
CA HIS A 167 -18.62 -5.42 -7.33
C HIS A 167 -19.25 -5.89 -6.01
#